data_AF-A0A1A3CY13-F1
#
_entry.id   AF-A0A1A3CY13-F1
#
_cell.length_a   1.000
_cell.length_b   1.000
_cell.length_c   1.000
_cell.angle_alpha   90.00
_cell.angle_beta   90.00
_cell.angle_gamma   90.00
#
_symmetry.space_group_name_H-M   'P 1'
#
loop_
_entity.id
_entity.type
_entity.pdbx_description
1 polymer ?
#
loop_
_entity_poly.entity_id
_entity_poly.type
_entity_poly.pdbx_seq_one_letter_code
_entity_poly.pdbx_strand_id
1 'polypeptide(L)'
;MALGPALDAAKAHADAAGAKVDGAVKGQRVDTSDVAAQLAADRFWRRAERTLESITGAPKLAQAAQDLIANANDAQIPVLAEELGPYLASRNVPTGWLSNALAARVPGLSDAQADATLLARQYAVLAQNHANLTKAFAADTNPPPLLDPYSEAITSVPYDNGEPFNPTDAE
;
A
#
# COMPACT_ATOMS: atom_id res chain seq x y z
N MET A 1 -4.66 -30.22 8.43
CA MET A 1 -5.76 -29.24 8.58
C MET A 1 -5.84 -28.43 7.31
N ALA A 2 -7.00 -28.35 6.65
CA ALA A 2 -7.17 -27.71 5.34
C ALA A 2 -7.13 -26.16 5.35
N LEU A 3 -7.00 -25.55 6.54
CA LEU A 3 -7.01 -24.09 6.71
C LEU A 3 -5.71 -23.41 6.28
N GLY A 4 -4.55 -24.05 6.45
CA GLY A 4 -3.25 -23.51 6.02
C GLY A 4 -3.21 -23.25 4.50
N PRO A 5 -3.47 -24.26 3.66
CA PRO A 5 -3.48 -24.10 2.21
C PRO A 5 -4.50 -23.06 1.70
N ALA A 6 -5.65 -22.94 2.34
CA ALA A 6 -6.66 -21.94 1.99
C ALA A 6 -6.21 -20.51 2.35
N LEU A 7 -5.56 -20.34 3.51
CA LEU A 7 -4.98 -19.06 3.92
C LEU A 7 -3.82 -18.65 3.00
N ASP A 8 -2.97 -19.60 2.61
CA ASP A 8 -1.87 -19.36 1.67
C ASP A 8 -2.40 -18.96 0.28
N ALA A 9 -3.48 -19.58 -0.19
CA ALA A 9 -4.13 -19.20 -1.44
C ALA A 9 -4.77 -17.79 -1.37
N ALA A 10 -5.42 -17.46 -0.25
CA ALA A 10 -5.97 -16.11 -0.03
C ALA A 10 -4.86 -15.05 0.02
N LYS A 11 -3.74 -15.37 0.68
CA LYS A 11 -2.54 -14.53 0.69
C LYS A 11 -2.02 -14.29 -0.73
N ALA A 12 -1.81 -15.37 -1.49
CA ALA A 12 -1.30 -15.28 -2.85
C ALA A 12 -2.22 -14.45 -3.75
N HIS A 13 -3.54 -14.54 -3.57
CA HIS A 13 -4.50 -13.75 -4.34
C HIS A 13 -4.42 -12.25 -3.99
N ALA A 14 -4.36 -11.90 -2.70
CA ALA A 14 -4.18 -10.52 -2.25
C ALA A 14 -2.83 -9.94 -2.72
N ASP A 15 -1.75 -10.71 -2.57
CA ASP A 15 -0.41 -10.32 -3.01
C ASP A 15 -0.37 -10.12 -4.55
N ALA A 16 -1.04 -10.98 -5.32
CA ALA A 16 -1.11 -10.84 -6.78
C ALA A 16 -1.91 -9.59 -7.22
N ALA A 17 -2.97 -9.23 -6.51
CA ALA A 17 -3.72 -8.00 -6.77
C ALA A 17 -2.86 -6.77 -6.46
N GLY A 18 -2.17 -6.76 -5.32
CA GLY A 18 -1.21 -5.71 -4.97
C GLY A 18 -0.07 -5.58 -6.00
N ALA A 19 0.48 -6.70 -6.46
CA ALA A 19 1.55 -6.70 -7.45
C ALA A 19 1.14 -6.11 -8.81
N LYS A 20 -0.14 -6.22 -9.21
CA LYS A 20 -0.65 -5.57 -10.43
C LYS A 20 -0.65 -4.05 -10.29
N VAL A 21 -1.09 -3.54 -9.15
CA VAL A 21 -1.08 -2.10 -8.83
C VAL A 21 0.37 -1.60 -8.80
N ASP A 22 1.25 -2.30 -8.09
CA ASP A 22 2.69 -1.98 -8.03
C ASP A 22 3.33 -1.98 -9.41
N GLY A 23 2.99 -2.94 -10.26
CA GLY A 23 3.49 -3.03 -11.63
C GLY A 23 3.07 -1.84 -12.48
N ALA A 24 1.83 -1.40 -12.34
CA ALA A 24 1.32 -0.23 -13.05
C ALA A 24 1.94 1.08 -12.55
N VAL A 25 2.17 1.22 -11.24
CA VAL A 25 2.94 2.33 -10.66
C VAL A 25 4.38 2.33 -11.13
N LYS A 26 5.07 1.18 -11.14
CA LYS A 26 6.44 1.03 -11.66
C LYS A 26 6.55 1.28 -13.17
N GLY A 27 5.44 1.14 -13.89
CA GLY A 27 5.33 1.51 -15.31
C GLY A 27 5.31 3.02 -15.54
N GLN A 28 5.01 3.83 -14.51
CA GLN A 28 5.14 5.29 -14.56
C GLN A 28 6.62 5.64 -14.52
N ARG A 29 7.21 5.86 -15.69
CA ARG A 29 8.63 6.19 -15.85
C ARG A 29 8.83 7.47 -16.64
N VAL A 30 9.88 8.19 -16.30
CA VAL A 30 10.29 9.37 -17.08
C VAL A 30 10.75 8.89 -18.46
N ASP A 31 10.33 9.57 -19.52
CA ASP A 31 10.73 9.23 -20.88
C ASP A 31 12.24 9.45 -21.07
N THR A 32 12.98 8.34 -21.15
CA THR A 32 14.44 8.35 -21.33
C THR A 32 14.90 8.82 -22.71
N SER A 33 13.99 8.99 -23.67
CA SER A 33 14.29 9.53 -25.00
C SER A 33 14.12 11.06 -25.07
N ASP A 34 13.38 11.66 -24.14
CA ASP A 34 13.18 13.11 -24.07
C ASP A 34 14.11 13.75 -23.01
N VAL A 35 15.16 14.40 -23.50
CA VAL A 35 16.15 15.10 -22.66
C VAL A 35 15.51 16.27 -21.89
N ALA A 36 14.54 16.97 -22.48
CA ALA A 36 13.86 18.08 -21.81
C ALA A 36 13.00 17.57 -20.65
N ALA A 37 12.31 16.44 -20.84
CA ALA A 37 11.56 15.77 -19.79
C ALA A 37 12.47 15.30 -18.65
N GLN A 38 13.62 14.69 -18.95
CA GLN A 38 14.61 14.29 -17.93
C GLN A 38 15.14 15.47 -17.12
N LEU A 39 15.46 16.58 -17.80
CA LEU A 39 15.94 17.78 -17.10
C LEU A 39 14.87 18.40 -16.21
N ALA A 40 13.61 18.39 -16.67
CA ALA A 40 12.47 18.85 -15.86
C ALA A 40 12.25 17.94 -14.65
N ALA A 41 12.35 16.62 -14.83
CA ALA A 41 12.26 15.61 -13.78
C ALA A 41 13.35 15.81 -12.71
N ASP A 42 14.62 15.92 -13.11
CA ASP A 42 15.75 16.15 -12.18
C ASP A 42 15.57 17.46 -11.39
N ARG A 43 15.15 18.55 -12.06
CA ARG A 43 14.87 19.83 -11.40
C ARG A 43 13.70 19.76 -10.43
N PHE A 44 12.69 18.96 -10.72
CA PHE A 44 11.57 18.74 -9.81
C PHE A 44 12.04 17.93 -8.60
N TRP A 45 12.70 16.79 -8.83
CA TRP A 45 13.18 15.92 -7.76
C TRP A 45 14.10 16.65 -6.79
N ARG A 46 15.11 17.37 -7.28
CA ARG A 46 16.03 18.13 -6.40
C ARG A 46 15.33 19.18 -5.52
N ARG A 47 14.19 19.72 -5.95
CA ARG A 47 13.41 20.67 -5.14
C ARG A 47 12.57 19.93 -4.09
N ALA A 48 11.94 18.82 -4.49
CA ALA A 48 11.21 17.95 -3.58
C ALA A 48 12.15 17.37 -2.50
N GLU A 49 13.29 16.82 -2.91
CA GLU A 49 14.30 16.23 -2.04
C GLU A 49 14.75 17.21 -0.95
N ARG A 50 15.17 18.43 -1.29
CA ARG A 50 15.55 19.45 -0.29
C ARG A 50 14.42 19.78 0.70
N THR A 51 13.18 19.77 0.21
CA THR A 51 12.01 20.05 1.05
C THR A 51 11.81 18.92 2.04
N LEU A 52 11.84 17.67 1.57
CA LEU A 52 11.72 16.48 2.40
C LEU A 52 12.91 16.33 3.36
N GLU A 53 14.12 16.65 2.92
CA GLU A 53 15.37 16.57 3.70
C GLU A 53 15.28 17.44 4.96
N SER A 54 14.70 18.63 4.84
CA SER A 54 14.51 19.56 5.97
C SER A 54 13.58 19.03 7.07
N ILE A 55 12.79 17.99 6.79
CA ILE A 55 11.80 17.44 7.72
C ILE A 55 12.47 16.40 8.63
N THR A 56 12.36 16.62 9.93
CA THR A 56 12.80 15.69 10.96
C THR A 56 11.62 14.88 11.52
N GLY A 57 11.78 13.56 11.61
CA GLY A 57 10.80 12.63 12.18
C GLY A 57 10.05 11.85 11.10
N ALA A 58 10.05 10.53 11.23
CA ALA A 58 9.49 9.62 10.23
C ALA A 58 7.99 9.87 9.93
N PRO A 59 7.10 10.12 10.91
CA PRO A 59 5.68 10.36 10.61
C PRO A 59 5.45 11.65 9.82
N LYS A 60 6.16 12.74 10.16
CA LYS A 60 6.05 14.02 9.45
C LYS A 60 6.61 13.93 8.04
N LEU A 61 7.69 13.16 7.87
CA LEU A 61 8.30 12.92 6.56
C LEU A 61 7.37 12.10 5.66
N ALA A 62 6.74 11.04 6.20
CA ALA A 62 5.74 10.26 5.48
C ALA A 62 4.56 11.13 5.05
N GLN A 63 4.02 11.96 5.97
CA GLN A 63 2.93 12.88 5.65
C GLN A 63 3.31 13.86 4.53
N ALA A 64 4.49 14.48 4.60
CA ALA A 64 4.93 15.42 3.58
C ALA A 64 5.13 14.75 2.20
N ALA A 65 5.57 13.49 2.18
CA ALA A 65 5.67 12.71 0.94
C ALA A 65 4.27 12.36 0.37
N GLN A 66 3.30 12.06 1.22
CA GLN A 66 1.89 11.88 0.80
C GLN A 66 1.32 13.17 0.21
N ASP A 67 1.55 14.31 0.87
CA ASP A 67 1.12 15.63 0.40
C ASP A 67 1.77 15.97 -0.95
N LEU A 68 3.04 15.60 -1.14
CA LEU A 68 3.76 15.79 -2.40
C LEU A 68 3.11 15.00 -3.55
N ILE A 69 2.73 13.74 -3.31
CA ILE A 69 2.04 12.89 -4.30
C ILE A 69 0.65 13.45 -4.63
N ALA A 70 -0.11 13.86 -3.61
CA ALA A 70 -1.47 14.38 -3.80
C ALA A 70 -1.50 15.66 -4.65
N ASN A 71 -0.49 16.52 -4.50
CA ASN A 71 -0.39 17.80 -5.19
C ASN A 71 0.44 17.76 -6.50
N ALA A 72 1.05 16.62 -6.82
CA ALA A 72 1.84 16.46 -8.03
C ALA A 72 0.94 16.47 -9.28
N ASN A 73 1.42 17.10 -10.34
CA ASN A 73 0.81 16.98 -11.66
C ASN A 73 1.22 15.66 -12.33
N ASP A 74 0.50 15.27 -13.39
CA ASP A 74 0.68 13.98 -14.06
C ASP A 74 2.12 13.75 -14.56
N ALA A 75 2.81 14.81 -14.99
CA ALA A 75 4.20 14.73 -15.44
C ALA A 75 5.21 14.51 -14.30
N GLN A 76 4.82 14.77 -13.05
CA GLN A 76 5.64 14.57 -11.85
C GLN A 76 5.45 13.19 -11.22
N ILE A 77 4.31 12.53 -11.46
CA ILE A 77 4.02 11.19 -10.89
C ILE A 77 5.09 10.16 -11.25
N PRO A 78 5.59 10.06 -12.50
CA PRO A 78 6.68 9.15 -12.83
C PRO A 78 7.95 9.38 -12.02
N VAL A 79 8.30 10.64 -11.77
CA VAL A 79 9.48 11.01 -10.97
C VAL A 79 9.30 10.55 -9.53
N LEU A 80 8.12 10.76 -8.94
CA LEU A 80 7.83 10.34 -7.58
C LEU A 80 7.78 8.81 -7.44
N ALA A 81 7.28 8.11 -8.46
CA ALA A 81 7.28 6.65 -8.51
C ALA A 81 8.69 6.05 -8.56
N GLU A 82 9.63 6.71 -9.23
CA GLU A 82 11.02 6.27 -9.31
C GLU A 82 11.81 6.60 -8.02
N GLU A 83 11.62 7.80 -7.46
CA GLU A 83 12.55 8.35 -6.46
C GLU A 83 12.10 8.25 -5.00
N LEU A 84 10.78 8.33 -4.70
CA LEU A 84 10.32 8.41 -3.30
C LEU A 84 10.59 7.13 -2.51
N GLY A 85 10.45 5.95 -3.14
CA GLY A 85 10.65 4.67 -2.46
C GLY A 85 12.07 4.52 -1.90
N PRO A 86 13.11 4.58 -2.75
CA PRO A 86 14.50 4.56 -2.32
C PRO A 86 14.83 5.66 -1.30
N TYR A 87 14.34 6.88 -1.53
CA TYR A 87 14.56 8.01 -0.62
C TYR A 87 13.99 7.76 0.78
N LEU A 88 12.73 7.36 0.89
CA LEU A 88 12.07 7.08 2.19
C LEU A 88 12.71 5.88 2.91
N ALA A 89 13.08 4.83 2.17
CA ALA A 89 13.79 3.69 2.71
C ALA A 89 15.16 4.09 3.28
N SER A 90 15.91 4.96 2.60
CA SER A 90 17.21 5.47 3.09
C SER A 90 17.09 6.25 4.41
N ARG A 91 15.89 6.78 4.70
CA ARG A 91 15.55 7.51 5.93
C ARG A 91 14.80 6.66 6.95
N ASN A 92 14.77 5.33 6.78
CA ASN A 92 14.04 4.38 7.64
C ASN A 92 12.55 4.72 7.81
N VAL A 93 11.90 5.24 6.77
CA VAL A 93 10.46 5.49 6.76
C VAL A 93 9.74 4.29 6.13
N PRO A 94 8.68 3.75 6.75
CA PRO A 94 7.86 2.71 6.14
C PRO A 94 7.25 3.19 4.81
N THR A 95 7.28 2.34 3.78
CA THR A 95 6.80 2.65 2.43
C THR A 95 5.59 1.82 1.99
N GLY A 96 4.94 1.06 2.89
CA GLY A 96 3.79 0.20 2.56
C GLY A 96 2.63 0.96 1.90
N TRP A 97 2.41 2.19 2.34
CA TRP A 97 1.42 3.12 1.79
C TRP A 97 1.76 3.73 0.41
N LEU A 98 3.02 3.69 -0.03
CA LEU A 98 3.50 4.48 -1.17
C LEU A 98 2.84 4.06 -2.49
N SER A 99 2.76 2.76 -2.74
CA SER A 99 2.13 2.24 -3.97
C SER A 99 0.67 2.66 -4.08
N ASN A 100 -0.08 2.60 -2.97
CA ASN A 100 -1.48 3.02 -2.93
C ASN A 100 -1.62 4.53 -3.17
N ALA A 101 -0.74 5.34 -2.57
CA ALA A 101 -0.75 6.79 -2.78
C ALA A 101 -0.46 7.18 -4.24
N LEU A 102 0.51 6.51 -4.87
CA LEU A 102 0.85 6.73 -6.29
C LEU A 102 -0.24 6.21 -7.23
N ALA A 103 -0.80 5.03 -6.96
CA ALA A 103 -1.85 4.43 -7.78
C ALA A 103 -3.10 5.32 -7.86
N ALA A 104 -3.45 6.01 -6.78
CA ALA A 104 -4.56 6.96 -6.73
C ALA A 104 -4.40 8.15 -7.71
N ARG A 105 -3.18 8.39 -8.20
CA ARG A 105 -2.88 9.46 -9.18
C ARG A 105 -2.76 8.95 -10.61
N VAL A 106 -2.75 7.63 -10.83
CA VAL A 106 -2.62 7.05 -12.17
C VAL A 106 -4.02 6.82 -12.79
N PRO A 107 -4.32 7.43 -13.96
CA PRO A 107 -5.60 7.23 -14.62
C PRO A 107 -5.90 5.74 -14.91
N GLY A 108 -7.12 5.31 -14.59
CA GLY A 108 -7.58 3.94 -14.86
C GLY A 108 -7.16 2.87 -13.85
N LEU A 109 -6.48 3.23 -12.76
CA LEU A 109 -6.10 2.29 -11.69
C LEU A 109 -7.05 2.24 -10.49
N SER A 110 -8.08 3.08 -10.43
CA SER A 110 -8.99 3.17 -9.27
C SER A 110 -9.61 1.83 -8.91
N ASP A 111 -10.12 1.09 -9.89
CA ASP A 111 -10.87 -0.14 -9.66
C ASP A 111 -9.92 -1.27 -9.25
N ALA A 112 -8.76 -1.38 -9.92
CA ALA A 112 -7.72 -2.34 -9.56
C ALA A 112 -7.17 -2.09 -8.15
N GLN A 113 -7.06 -0.82 -7.74
CA GLN A 113 -6.64 -0.44 -6.40
C GLN A 113 -7.72 -0.76 -5.35
N ALA A 114 -9.00 -0.50 -5.66
CA ALA A 114 -10.10 -0.83 -4.78
C ALA A 114 -10.19 -2.35 -4.55
N ASP A 115 -10.04 -3.14 -5.62
CA ASP A 115 -10.01 -4.61 -5.56
C ASP A 115 -8.82 -5.11 -4.74
N ALA A 116 -7.61 -4.58 -4.96
CA ALA A 116 -6.43 -4.98 -4.19
C ALA A 116 -6.59 -4.67 -2.69
N THR A 117 -7.16 -3.51 -2.37
CA THR A 117 -7.41 -3.09 -0.99
C THR A 117 -8.46 -3.98 -0.31
N LEU A 118 -9.53 -4.31 -1.02
CA LEU A 118 -10.57 -5.21 -0.53
C LEU A 118 -9.99 -6.60 -0.24
N LEU A 119 -9.27 -7.19 -1.19
CA LEU A 119 -8.65 -8.51 -1.04
C LEU A 119 -7.63 -8.57 0.11
N ALA A 120 -6.87 -7.49 0.32
CA ALA A 120 -5.95 -7.39 1.45
C ALA A 120 -6.67 -7.44 2.80
N ARG A 121 -7.79 -6.69 2.95
CA ARG A 121 -8.60 -6.71 4.19
C ARG A 121 -9.25 -8.07 4.42
N GLN A 122 -9.79 -8.68 3.38
CA GLN A 122 -10.36 -10.03 3.45
C GLN A 122 -9.32 -11.06 3.94
N TYR A 123 -8.09 -10.99 3.40
CA TYR A 123 -6.99 -11.82 3.86
C TYR A 123 -6.63 -11.55 5.33
N ALA A 124 -6.57 -10.29 5.76
CA ALA A 124 -6.25 -9.94 7.14
C ALA A 124 -7.25 -10.54 8.14
N VAL A 125 -8.56 -10.51 7.82
CA VAL A 125 -9.61 -11.16 8.62
C VAL A 125 -9.42 -12.68 8.68
N LEU A 126 -9.15 -13.32 7.54
CA LEU A 126 -8.88 -14.76 7.48
C LEU A 126 -7.64 -15.14 8.32
N ALA A 127 -6.58 -14.35 8.24
CA ALA A 127 -5.36 -14.55 9.02
C ALA A 127 -5.61 -14.42 10.52
N GLN A 128 -6.40 -13.42 10.94
CA GLN A 128 -6.79 -13.21 12.33
C GLN A 128 -7.64 -14.38 12.85
N ASN A 129 -8.66 -14.80 12.09
CA ASN A 129 -9.48 -15.97 12.43
C ASN A 129 -8.60 -17.23 12.59
N HIS A 130 -7.67 -17.47 11.67
CA HIS A 130 -6.75 -18.60 11.74
C HIS A 130 -5.85 -18.56 12.99
N ALA A 131 -5.28 -17.40 13.31
CA ALA A 131 -4.43 -17.23 14.49
C ALA A 131 -5.22 -17.47 15.78
N ASN A 132 -6.44 -16.92 15.88
CA ASN A 132 -7.31 -17.07 17.02
C ASN A 132 -7.76 -18.52 17.24
N LEU A 133 -8.14 -19.23 16.17
CA LEU A 133 -8.48 -20.65 16.22
C LEU A 133 -7.28 -21.51 16.65
N THR A 134 -6.11 -21.26 16.07
CA THR A 134 -4.88 -21.99 16.41
C THR A 134 -4.55 -21.83 17.89
N LYS A 135 -4.69 -20.60 18.42
CA LYS A 135 -4.49 -20.32 19.85
C LYS A 135 -5.52 -21.01 20.73
N ALA A 136 -6.80 -20.99 20.36
CA ALA A 136 -7.86 -21.65 21.11
C ALA A 136 -7.70 -23.17 21.16
N PHE A 137 -7.33 -23.80 20.03
CA PHE A 137 -7.01 -25.22 19.97
C PHE A 137 -5.80 -25.57 20.84
N ALA A 138 -4.75 -24.76 20.80
CA ALA A 138 -3.56 -24.99 21.64
C ALA A 138 -3.85 -24.83 23.14
N ALA A 139 -4.79 -23.96 23.50
CA ALA A 139 -5.19 -23.70 24.88
C ALA A 139 -6.33 -24.62 25.39
N ASP A 140 -6.89 -25.48 24.54
CA ASP A 140 -8.09 -26.29 24.82
C ASP A 140 -9.27 -25.47 25.35
N THR A 141 -9.46 -24.28 24.78
CA THR A 141 -10.55 -23.35 25.13
C THR A 141 -11.56 -23.23 24.00
N ASN A 142 -12.78 -22.79 24.33
CA ASN A 142 -13.77 -22.46 23.31
C ASN A 142 -13.21 -21.43 22.31
N PRO A 143 -13.39 -21.65 21.00
CA PRO A 143 -12.92 -20.72 19.98
C PRO A 143 -13.68 -19.39 20.08
N PRO A 144 -13.00 -18.25 19.87
CA PRO A 144 -13.66 -16.96 19.79
C PRO A 144 -14.55 -16.88 18.53
N PRO A 145 -15.51 -15.93 18.47
CA PRO A 145 -16.32 -15.69 17.29
C PRO A 145 -15.45 -15.46 16.05
N LEU A 146 -15.85 -16.06 14.93
CA LEU A 146 -15.20 -15.83 13.64
C LEU A 146 -15.77 -14.58 12.99
N LEU A 147 -14.87 -13.75 12.47
CA LEU A 147 -15.24 -12.58 11.68
C LEU A 147 -15.51 -13.01 10.23
N ASP A 148 -16.56 -12.46 9.61
CA ASP A 148 -16.87 -12.73 8.21
C ASP A 148 -16.02 -11.83 7.28
N PRO A 149 -15.09 -12.40 6.48
CA PRO A 149 -14.29 -11.62 5.54
C PRO A 149 -15.13 -10.99 4.42
N TYR A 150 -16.35 -11.44 4.17
CA TYR A 150 -17.23 -10.89 3.13
C TYR A 150 -18.34 -9.97 3.69
N SER A 151 -18.24 -9.57 4.96
CA SER A 151 -19.20 -8.64 5.55
C SER A 151 -19.21 -7.29 4.84
N GLU A 152 -20.36 -6.61 4.82
CA GLU A 152 -20.53 -5.28 4.21
C GLU A 152 -19.67 -4.20 4.89
N ALA A 153 -19.22 -4.44 6.14
CA ALA A 153 -18.29 -3.57 6.85
C ALA A 153 -16.86 -3.59 6.27
N ILE A 154 -16.50 -4.63 5.50
CA ILE A 154 -15.18 -4.73 4.88
C ILE A 154 -15.25 -4.06 3.51
N THR A 155 -14.75 -2.83 3.45
CA THR A 155 -14.79 -1.96 2.27
C THR A 155 -13.41 -1.78 1.66
N SER A 156 -13.34 -1.21 0.45
CA SER A 156 -12.07 -0.89 -0.23
C SER A 156 -11.38 0.38 0.31
N VAL A 157 -11.72 0.84 1.51
CA VAL A 157 -11.08 1.99 2.15
C VAL A 157 -9.58 1.67 2.34
N PRO A 158 -8.66 2.62 2.06
CA PRO A 158 -7.22 2.36 2.13
C PRO A 158 -6.81 1.65 3.43
N TYR A 159 -5.99 0.61 3.27
CA TYR A 159 -5.44 -0.19 4.36
C TYR A 159 -3.97 -0.46 4.01
N ASP A 160 -3.07 -0.31 4.98
CA ASP A 160 -1.66 -0.69 4.82
C ASP A 160 -1.48 -2.11 5.38
N ASN A 161 -0.89 -3.00 4.58
CA ASN A 161 -0.60 -4.40 4.95
C ASN A 161 0.40 -4.52 6.13
N GLY A 162 0.94 -3.41 6.63
CA GLY A 162 1.78 -3.34 7.82
C GLY A 162 1.05 -3.05 9.15
N GLU A 163 -0.20 -2.59 9.12
CA GLU A 163 -0.98 -2.29 10.34
C GLU A 163 -1.95 -3.43 10.68
N PRO A 164 -2.22 -3.73 11.97
CA PRO A 164 -3.24 -4.71 12.32
C PRO A 164 -4.59 -4.25 11.78
N PHE A 165 -5.24 -5.06 10.94
CA PHE A 165 -6.61 -4.79 10.52
C PHE A 165 -7.53 -4.83 11.75
N ASN A 166 -8.22 -3.72 12.02
CA ASN A 166 -9.28 -3.66 13.02
C ASN A 166 -10.63 -3.46 12.30
N PRO A 167 -11.55 -4.45 12.38
CA PRO A 167 -12.85 -4.36 11.69
C PRO A 167 -13.73 -3.20 12.16
N THR A 168 -13.46 -2.59 13.31
CA THR A 168 -14.20 -1.41 13.79
C THR A 168 -13.78 -0.10 13.12
N ASP A 169 -12.64 -0.07 12.42
CA ASP A 169 -12.11 1.16 11.82
C ASP A 169 -12.71 1.47 10.43
N ALA A 170 -13.69 0.67 9.98
CA ALA A 170 -14.35 0.79 8.69
C ALA A 170 -15.76 1.44 8.77
N GLU A 171 -16.13 2.00 9.93
CA GLU A 171 -17.34 2.83 10.13
C GLU A 171 -17.13 4.29 9.68
#